data_AF-A0AAD9DAN7-F1
#
_entry.id   AF-A0AAD9DAN7-F1
#
_cell.length_a   1.000
_cell.length_b   1.000
_cell.length_c   1.000
_cell.angle_alpha   90.00
_cell.angle_beta   90.00
_cell.angle_gamma   90.00
#
_symmetry.space_group_name_H-M   'P 1'
#
loop_
_entity.id
_entity.type
_entity.pdbx_description
1 polymer ?
#
loop_
_entity_poly.entity_id
_entity_poly.type
_entity_poly.pdbx_seq_one_letter_code
_entity_poly.pdbx_strand_id
1 'polypeptide(L)'
;MAITHRHITTANEAGGSPLLPISTQTNATTSFNDANKKNLGRKHTAKQLSDKSVAVVAALAFLGLLTPMLLFGNYHRGNSSSSNLRSALGALGDGPVPRPKNWKTWGYHGFRDNFRCHGYLSDRTKPLPTMEDWETMLKAYNQVVDPTYKFDPDIPPTQGYRLNEDGAQPYYAKLSPGKGRGLFASRDIQKGEIVHDGNKSDVVFPDGLSWKRYMFALPRTMACDQAEWTFTQKFKEGGPMRVVSSLNIAILMNEGNTVKDVNVQPEDGNGKPSEYSAVFYAMRDIKKDEEILMDYADYDTDYAAAGIGHQVEQTKMEAVKTYINHAAMGWRILFRQVGSTLGLGS
;
A
#
# COMPACT_ATOMS: atom_id res chain seq x y z
N MET A 1 -46.48 18.88 35.30
CA MET A 1 -45.69 20.08 34.97
C MET A 1 -45.47 20.09 33.47
N ALA A 2 -46.26 20.89 32.77
CA ALA A 2 -46.22 21.07 31.33
C ALA A 2 -45.51 22.40 31.04
N ILE A 3 -44.56 22.40 30.10
CA ILE A 3 -43.98 23.62 29.56
C ILE A 3 -44.12 23.55 28.04
N THR A 4 -45.08 24.34 27.56
CA THR A 4 -45.31 24.74 26.17
C THR A 4 -44.64 26.09 25.92
N HIS A 5 -43.91 26.26 24.82
CA HIS A 5 -43.74 27.52 24.05
C HIS A 5 -43.19 27.14 22.66
N ARG A 6 -43.99 27.23 21.59
CA ARG A 6 -44.31 28.38 20.71
C ARG A 6 -43.39 28.49 19.49
N HIS A 7 -44.02 28.26 18.34
CA HIS A 7 -43.62 28.63 16.99
C HIS A 7 -43.24 30.11 16.83
N ILE A 8 -42.22 30.36 16.01
CA ILE A 8 -42.09 31.59 15.21
C ILE A 8 -41.79 31.16 13.76
N THR A 9 -42.72 31.49 12.88
CA THR A 9 -42.60 31.51 11.42
C THR A 9 -42.12 32.90 10.98
N THR A 10 -41.14 32.96 10.08
CA THR A 10 -41.01 34.08 9.13
C THR A 10 -40.63 33.53 7.76
N ALA A 11 -41.54 33.75 6.81
CA ALA A 11 -41.32 33.60 5.38
C ALA A 11 -40.46 34.76 4.86
N ASN A 12 -39.68 34.51 3.81
CA ASN A 12 -39.51 35.46 2.71
C ASN A 12 -39.13 34.70 1.43
N GLU A 13 -40.02 34.87 0.46
CA GLU A 13 -39.89 34.78 -1.00
C GLU A 13 -38.65 35.57 -1.50
N ALA A 14 -38.13 35.51 -2.72
CA ALA A 14 -38.32 34.76 -3.95
C ALA A 14 -37.00 34.98 -4.74
N GLY A 15 -36.62 34.04 -5.59
CA GLY A 15 -35.43 34.20 -6.42
C GLY A 15 -35.29 33.08 -7.44
N GLY A 16 -36.29 32.92 -8.29
CA GLY A 16 -36.23 32.02 -9.44
C GLY A 16 -35.30 32.56 -10.53
N SER A 17 -34.51 31.65 -11.11
CA SER A 17 -34.06 31.79 -12.50
C SER A 17 -33.74 30.40 -13.09
N PRO A 18 -33.91 30.26 -14.42
CA PRO A 18 -34.50 29.06 -15.00
C PRO A 18 -33.48 28.03 -15.49
N LEU A 19 -33.99 26.80 -15.57
CA LEU A 19 -33.43 25.63 -16.23
C LEU A 19 -33.04 25.93 -17.68
N LEU A 20 -31.81 25.55 -18.05
CA LEU A 20 -31.41 25.34 -19.44
C LEU A 20 -31.22 23.84 -19.71
N PRO A 21 -31.65 23.35 -20.89
CA PRO A 21 -31.63 21.93 -21.22
C PRO A 21 -30.22 21.46 -21.61
N ILE A 22 -29.74 20.39 -20.99
CA ILE A 22 -28.55 19.69 -21.46
C ILE A 22 -28.97 18.81 -22.65
N SER A 23 -28.53 19.28 -23.81
CA SER A 23 -28.60 18.61 -25.11
C SER A 23 -27.81 17.30 -25.09
N THR A 24 -28.46 16.23 -25.54
CA THR A 24 -27.84 14.97 -25.95
C THR A 24 -26.95 15.20 -27.18
N GLN A 25 -25.64 15.06 -27.02
CA GLN A 25 -24.73 14.87 -28.16
C GLN A 25 -24.33 13.39 -28.27
N THR A 26 -24.66 12.88 -29.45
CA THR A 26 -24.24 11.62 -30.04
C THR A 26 -22.72 11.60 -30.27
N ASN A 27 -22.02 10.62 -29.70
CA ASN A 27 -20.63 10.37 -30.06
C ASN A 27 -20.56 9.57 -31.36
N ALA A 28 -19.97 10.22 -32.37
CA ALA A 28 -19.58 9.64 -33.63
C ALA A 28 -18.44 8.64 -33.43
N THR A 29 -18.64 7.46 -34.02
CA THR A 29 -17.63 6.45 -34.31
C THR A 29 -16.52 7.04 -35.18
N THR A 30 -15.28 7.03 -34.69
CA THR A 30 -14.10 7.15 -35.57
C THR A 30 -13.09 6.07 -35.22
N SER A 31 -12.91 5.16 -36.17
CA SER A 31 -11.85 4.16 -36.18
C SER A 31 -10.52 4.84 -36.43
N PHE A 32 -9.50 4.52 -35.64
CA PHE A 32 -8.11 4.86 -35.94
C PHE A 32 -7.35 3.57 -36.23
N ASN A 33 -7.22 3.26 -37.53
CA ASN A 33 -6.19 2.37 -38.05
C ASN A 33 -4.98 3.20 -38.48
N ASP A 34 -3.81 2.59 -38.30
CA ASP A 34 -2.58 2.78 -39.07
C ASP A 34 -1.91 4.16 -39.10
N ALA A 35 -0.85 4.29 -38.29
CA ALA A 35 0.41 4.88 -38.74
C ALA A 35 1.53 4.66 -37.71
N ASN A 36 2.38 3.64 -37.92
CA ASN A 36 3.82 3.75 -37.63
C ASN A 36 4.62 2.60 -38.26
N LYS A 37 4.85 2.72 -39.57
CA LYS A 37 5.96 2.07 -40.28
C LYS A 37 6.78 3.18 -40.92
N LYS A 38 7.97 3.46 -40.37
CA LYS A 38 9.21 3.89 -41.05
C LYS A 38 10.13 4.57 -40.03
N ASN A 39 11.25 3.92 -39.71
CA ASN A 39 12.61 4.48 -39.75
C ASN A 39 13.58 3.58 -38.99
N LEU A 40 14.20 2.64 -39.70
CA LEU A 40 15.44 1.99 -39.28
C LEU A 40 16.37 1.95 -40.50
N GLY A 41 17.24 2.94 -40.56
CA GLY A 41 18.16 3.14 -41.67
C GLY A 41 19.26 4.14 -41.30
N ARG A 42 20.02 3.86 -40.24
CA ARG A 42 21.28 4.56 -39.97
C ARG A 42 22.36 3.54 -39.63
N LYS A 43 23.16 3.18 -40.64
CA LYS A 43 24.40 2.42 -40.47
C LYS A 43 25.42 3.37 -39.82
N HIS A 44 25.78 3.11 -38.57
CA HIS A 44 26.99 3.68 -37.97
C HIS A 44 28.17 2.78 -38.35
N THR A 45 29.14 3.35 -39.07
CA THR A 45 30.46 2.77 -39.29
C THR A 45 31.21 2.75 -37.96
N ALA A 46 31.38 1.56 -37.38
CA ALA A 46 32.22 1.35 -36.21
C ALA A 46 33.70 1.49 -36.60
N LYS A 47 34.37 2.48 -36.03
CA LYS A 47 35.83 2.62 -36.12
C LYS A 47 36.46 1.48 -35.33
N GLN A 48 37.25 0.63 -35.99
CA GLN A 48 38.01 -0.46 -35.39
C GLN A 48 38.91 0.10 -34.26
N LEU A 49 38.54 -0.18 -33.01
CA LEU A 49 39.44 -0.10 -31.87
C LEU A 49 40.33 -1.35 -31.91
N SER A 50 41.65 -1.17 -31.80
CA SER A 50 42.58 -2.30 -31.83
C SER A 50 42.26 -3.32 -30.73
N ASP A 51 42.41 -4.61 -31.04
CA ASP A 51 42.06 -5.74 -30.18
C ASP A 51 42.65 -5.68 -28.76
N LYS A 52 43.77 -4.96 -28.58
CA LYS A 52 44.41 -4.78 -27.28
C LYS A 52 43.59 -3.89 -26.32
N SER A 53 42.85 -2.91 -26.83
CA SER A 53 42.03 -2.02 -25.99
C SER A 53 40.73 -2.68 -25.54
N VAL A 54 40.17 -3.58 -26.35
CA VAL A 54 38.96 -4.36 -26.01
C VAL A 54 39.27 -5.37 -24.92
N ALA A 55 40.42 -6.04 -24.98
CA ALA A 55 40.85 -7.02 -23.98
C ALA A 55 41.05 -6.39 -22.59
N VAL A 56 41.63 -5.19 -22.51
CA VAL A 56 41.86 -4.50 -21.23
C VAL A 56 40.56 -4.00 -20.61
N VAL A 57 39.63 -3.47 -21.41
CA VAL A 57 38.32 -3.02 -20.92
C VAL A 57 37.46 -4.22 -20.47
N ALA A 58 37.51 -5.34 -21.20
CA ALA A 58 36.81 -6.57 -20.82
C ALA A 58 37.37 -7.20 -19.52
N ALA A 59 38.70 -7.20 -19.33
CA ALA A 59 39.34 -7.72 -18.13
C ALA A 59 39.01 -6.88 -16.87
N LEU A 60 38.95 -5.56 -17.00
CA LEU A 60 38.58 -4.65 -15.90
C LEU A 60 37.09 -4.75 -15.54
N ALA A 61 36.21 -5.02 -16.52
CA ALA A 61 34.80 -5.28 -16.26
C ALA A 61 34.58 -6.63 -15.55
N PHE A 62 35.37 -7.66 -15.88
CA PHE A 62 35.27 -8.98 -15.25
C PHE A 62 35.75 -8.99 -13.78
N LEU A 63 36.79 -8.22 -13.45
CA LEU A 63 37.30 -8.11 -12.08
C LEU A 63 36.37 -7.32 -11.14
N GLY A 64 35.54 -6.41 -11.69
CA GLY A 64 34.58 -5.64 -10.90
C GLY A 64 33.31 -6.40 -10.50
N LEU A 65 32.97 -7.50 -11.19
CA LEU A 65 31.70 -8.22 -11.02
C LEU A 65 31.77 -9.43 -10.06
N LEU A 66 32.96 -9.91 -9.70
CA LEU A 66 33.11 -11.15 -8.91
C LEU A 66 33.09 -10.94 -7.37
N THR A 67 33.16 -9.71 -6.89
CA THR A 67 33.29 -9.41 -5.44
C THR A 67 32.00 -9.54 -4.60
N PRO A 68 30.76 -9.32 -5.10
CA PRO A 68 29.56 -9.38 -4.26
C PRO A 68 29.03 -10.78 -3.93
N MET A 69 29.42 -11.82 -4.69
CA MET A 69 28.83 -13.17 -4.55
C MET A 69 29.29 -13.96 -3.33
N LEU A 70 30.35 -13.53 -2.63
CA LEU A 70 30.90 -14.26 -1.48
C LEU A 70 30.34 -13.81 -0.10
N LEU A 71 29.42 -12.85 -0.06
CA LEU A 71 28.92 -12.26 1.21
C LEU A 71 27.49 -12.65 1.62
N PHE A 72 26.81 -13.56 0.89
CA PHE A 72 25.40 -13.90 1.13
C PHE A 72 25.15 -15.40 1.38
N GLY A 73 26.04 -16.06 2.12
CA GLY A 73 25.89 -17.46 2.52
C GLY A 73 25.10 -17.64 3.83
N ASN A 74 23.95 -18.29 3.73
CA ASN A 74 23.25 -19.09 4.75
C ASN A 74 22.50 -18.38 5.88
N TYR A 75 21.17 -18.21 5.70
CA TYR A 75 20.21 -18.01 6.78
C TYR A 75 19.21 -19.18 6.80
N HIS A 76 19.42 -20.17 7.67
CA HIS A 76 18.49 -21.28 7.89
C HIS A 76 17.49 -20.92 9.02
N ARG A 77 16.19 -21.04 8.74
CA ARG A 77 15.09 -20.82 9.68
C ARG A 77 14.64 -22.16 10.26
N GLY A 78 14.82 -22.36 11.57
CA GLY A 78 14.36 -23.54 12.30
C GLY A 78 12.86 -23.44 12.65
N ASN A 79 12.12 -24.52 12.41
CA ASN A 79 10.70 -24.65 12.75
C ASN A 79 10.57 -25.12 14.21
N SER A 80 9.84 -24.37 15.05
CA SER A 80 9.51 -24.77 16.42
C SER A 80 7.99 -24.91 16.61
N SER A 81 7.61 -26.00 17.28
CA SER A 81 6.26 -26.49 17.57
C SER A 81 5.35 -25.46 18.28
N SER A 82 4.08 -25.41 17.87
CA SER A 82 3.11 -24.32 18.11
C SER A 82 2.17 -24.49 19.31
N SER A 83 2.16 -25.64 19.98
CA SER A 83 1.12 -25.94 21.00
C SER A 83 1.38 -25.33 22.38
N ASN A 84 2.64 -25.09 22.77
CA ASN A 84 2.98 -24.49 24.08
C ASN A 84 2.98 -22.95 24.09
N LEU A 85 2.71 -22.30 22.95
CA LEU A 85 2.82 -20.84 22.82
C LEU A 85 1.59 -20.09 23.38
N ARG A 86 0.39 -20.67 23.37
CA ARG A 86 -0.84 -19.98 23.78
C ARG A 86 -0.82 -19.58 25.27
N SER A 87 -0.34 -20.44 26.16
CA SER A 87 -0.21 -20.12 27.60
C SER A 87 0.90 -19.11 27.91
N ALA A 88 1.99 -19.08 27.14
CA ALA A 88 3.07 -18.11 27.33
C ALA A 88 2.76 -16.74 26.71
N LEU A 89 1.92 -16.68 25.68
CA LEU A 89 1.53 -15.43 25.03
C LEU A 89 0.54 -14.61 25.86
N GLY A 90 -0.31 -15.24 26.67
CA GLY A 90 -1.22 -14.55 27.60
C GLY A 90 -0.51 -13.87 28.80
N ALA A 91 0.78 -14.18 29.02
CA ALA A 91 1.57 -13.59 30.12
C ALA A 91 2.32 -12.30 29.73
N LEU A 92 2.39 -11.98 28.43
CA LEU A 92 2.92 -10.70 27.95
C LEU A 92 1.73 -9.75 27.87
N GLY A 93 1.47 -9.03 28.97
CA GLY A 93 0.25 -8.26 29.18
C GLY A 93 -0.12 -7.30 28.04
N ASP A 94 -1.39 -6.88 28.04
CA ASP A 94 -2.04 -6.10 26.97
C ASP A 94 -1.52 -4.65 26.81
N GLY A 95 -0.38 -4.33 27.41
CA GLY A 95 0.23 -3.01 27.33
C GLY A 95 1.05 -2.78 26.07
N PRO A 96 1.48 -1.53 25.84
CA PRO A 96 2.41 -1.18 24.77
C PRO A 96 3.71 -1.98 24.87
N VAL A 97 4.22 -2.44 23.74
CA VAL A 97 5.48 -3.19 23.68
C VAL A 97 6.66 -2.24 23.96
N PRO A 98 7.57 -2.55 24.89
CA PRO A 98 8.76 -1.73 25.12
C PRO A 98 9.60 -1.63 23.84
N ARG A 99 10.12 -0.44 23.52
CA ARG A 99 10.93 -0.17 22.33
C ARG A 99 12.39 -0.60 22.53
N PRO A 100 12.91 -1.67 21.90
CA PRO A 100 14.31 -2.07 22.05
C PRO A 100 15.24 -1.07 21.37
N LYS A 101 16.50 -0.90 21.81
CA LYS A 101 17.40 0.15 21.31
C LYS A 101 17.50 0.27 19.78
N ASN A 102 17.41 -0.84 19.05
CA ASN A 102 17.51 -0.91 17.59
C ASN A 102 16.16 -0.96 16.86
N TRP A 103 15.02 -0.71 17.51
CA TRP A 103 13.69 -0.85 16.89
C TRP A 103 13.51 -0.05 15.59
N LYS A 104 14.17 1.09 15.46
CA LYS A 104 14.12 1.94 14.27
C LYS A 104 14.72 1.27 13.04
N THR A 105 15.66 0.35 13.23
CA THR A 105 16.36 -0.35 12.14
C THR A 105 15.59 -1.55 11.62
N TRP A 106 14.55 -1.99 12.34
CA TRP A 106 13.75 -3.15 11.95
C TRP A 106 12.96 -2.83 10.67
N GLY A 107 12.98 -3.75 9.71
CA GLY A 107 12.06 -3.73 8.59
C GLY A 107 10.73 -4.41 8.93
N TYR A 108 9.79 -4.43 7.98
CA TYR A 108 8.45 -5.03 8.16
C TYR A 108 8.48 -6.45 8.76
N HIS A 109 9.29 -7.37 8.19
CA HIS A 109 9.41 -8.73 8.74
C HIS A 109 10.06 -8.76 10.14
N GLY A 110 11.02 -7.86 10.38
CA GLY A 110 11.64 -7.71 11.71
C GLY A 110 10.61 -7.32 12.77
N PHE A 111 9.65 -6.47 12.44
CA PHE A 111 8.51 -6.17 13.31
C PHE A 111 7.69 -7.42 13.62
N ARG A 112 7.24 -8.15 12.60
CA ARG A 112 6.41 -9.36 12.78
C ARG A 112 7.09 -10.42 13.64
N ASP A 113 8.39 -10.62 13.44
CA ASP A 113 9.18 -11.58 14.20
C ASP A 113 9.32 -11.15 15.68
N ASN A 114 9.66 -9.87 15.93
CA ASN A 114 9.85 -9.37 17.29
C ASN A 114 8.54 -9.24 18.08
N PHE A 115 7.43 -8.94 17.42
CA PHE A 115 6.08 -8.94 18.02
C PHE A 115 5.48 -10.36 18.10
N ARG A 116 6.19 -11.39 17.62
CA ARG A 116 5.76 -12.80 17.64
C ARG A 116 4.41 -13.02 16.95
N CYS A 117 4.20 -12.35 15.82
CA CYS A 117 2.90 -12.33 15.17
C CYS A 117 2.50 -13.65 14.50
N HIS A 118 3.44 -14.54 14.16
CA HIS A 118 3.15 -15.76 13.38
C HIS A 118 2.02 -16.62 13.94
N GLY A 119 2.06 -16.94 15.24
CA GLY A 119 1.01 -17.76 15.87
C GLY A 119 -0.35 -17.05 15.91
N TYR A 120 -0.35 -15.74 16.20
CA TYR A 120 -1.57 -14.94 16.25
C TYR A 120 -2.20 -14.74 14.87
N LEU A 121 -1.40 -14.46 13.84
CA LEU A 121 -1.88 -14.25 12.47
C LEU A 121 -2.40 -15.54 11.83
N SER A 122 -1.86 -16.70 12.22
CA SER A 122 -2.39 -18.00 11.78
C SER A 122 -3.73 -18.38 12.40
N ASP A 123 -4.18 -17.66 13.44
CA ASP A 123 -5.44 -17.96 14.10
C ASP A 123 -6.63 -17.42 13.29
N ARG A 124 -7.36 -18.33 12.63
CA ARG A 124 -8.56 -18.02 11.85
C ARG A 124 -9.82 -17.88 12.72
N THR A 125 -9.71 -18.08 14.03
CA THR A 125 -10.83 -17.96 14.99
C THR A 125 -10.82 -16.66 15.77
N LYS A 126 -9.92 -15.72 15.43
CA LYS A 126 -9.87 -14.37 16.02
C LYS A 126 -11.25 -13.71 15.95
N PRO A 127 -11.77 -13.15 17.05
CA PRO A 127 -13.02 -12.40 17.01
C PRO A 127 -12.89 -11.17 16.11
N LEU A 128 -14.03 -10.64 15.66
CA LEU A 128 -14.04 -9.32 15.06
C LEU A 128 -13.55 -8.27 16.05
N PRO A 129 -12.78 -7.25 15.62
CA PRO A 129 -12.40 -6.16 16.50
C PRO A 129 -13.64 -5.44 17.03
N THR A 130 -13.66 -5.23 18.33
CA THR A 130 -14.69 -4.49 19.05
C THR A 130 -14.54 -2.98 18.85
N MET A 131 -15.53 -2.21 19.28
CA MET A 131 -15.44 -0.75 19.31
C MET A 131 -14.23 -0.26 20.12
N GLU A 132 -13.94 -0.88 21.26
CA GLU A 132 -12.80 -0.54 22.11
C GLU A 132 -11.46 -0.79 21.39
N ASP A 133 -11.37 -1.85 20.58
CA ASP A 133 -10.19 -2.13 19.77
C ASP A 133 -9.95 -1.02 18.74
N TRP A 134 -11.00 -0.60 18.03
CA TRP A 134 -10.91 0.50 17.07
C TRP A 134 -10.55 1.84 17.72
N GLU A 135 -11.17 2.16 18.86
CA GLU A 135 -10.85 3.36 19.64
C GLU A 135 -9.40 3.35 20.13
N THR A 136 -8.90 2.19 20.57
CA THR A 136 -7.50 2.01 20.97
C THR A 136 -6.56 2.26 19.80
N MET A 137 -6.86 1.71 18.62
CA MET A 137 -6.07 1.93 17.41
C MET A 137 -6.08 3.39 16.97
N LEU A 138 -7.25 4.05 16.97
CA LEU A 138 -7.36 5.47 16.66
C LEU A 138 -6.58 6.34 17.65
N LYS A 139 -6.74 6.08 18.96
CA LYS A 139 -6.06 6.82 20.01
C LYS A 139 -4.54 6.72 19.86
N ALA A 140 -4.02 5.52 19.60
CA ALA A 140 -2.60 5.31 19.35
C ALA A 140 -2.11 6.07 18.11
N TYR A 141 -2.89 6.04 17.01
CA TYR A 141 -2.57 6.78 15.79
C TYR A 141 -2.51 8.29 16.06
N ASN A 142 -3.54 8.84 16.70
CA ASN A 142 -3.62 10.27 16.99
C ASN A 142 -2.51 10.75 17.94
N GLN A 143 -2.08 9.88 18.87
CA GLN A 143 -1.02 10.22 19.81
C GLN A 143 0.36 10.36 19.14
N VAL A 144 0.66 9.56 18.10
CA VAL A 144 2.04 9.42 17.60
C VAL A 144 2.22 9.73 16.11
N VAL A 145 1.13 9.88 15.36
CA VAL A 145 1.15 10.14 13.91
C VAL A 145 0.45 11.45 13.59
N ASP A 146 -0.87 11.54 13.82
CA ASP A 146 -1.67 12.72 13.45
C ASP A 146 -2.75 13.02 14.50
N PRO A 147 -2.55 14.02 15.39
CA PRO A 147 -3.51 14.34 16.45
C PRO A 147 -4.84 14.93 15.94
N THR A 148 -4.93 15.24 14.64
CA THR A 148 -6.11 15.87 14.03
C THR A 148 -7.05 14.88 13.37
N TYR A 149 -6.59 13.64 13.11
CA TYR A 149 -7.38 12.61 12.48
C TYR A 149 -8.56 12.18 13.36
N LYS A 150 -9.72 11.99 12.74
CA LYS A 150 -10.97 11.61 13.41
C LYS A 150 -11.75 10.68 12.49
N PHE A 151 -12.46 9.72 13.08
CA PHE A 151 -13.48 8.99 12.34
C PHE A 151 -14.65 9.90 11.97
N ASP A 152 -15.46 9.38 11.06
CA ASP A 152 -16.80 9.87 10.84
C ASP A 152 -17.56 9.88 12.19
N PRO A 153 -18.09 11.02 12.65
CA PRO A 153 -18.76 11.11 13.94
C PRO A 153 -20.08 10.34 13.98
N ASP A 154 -20.69 10.09 12.82
CA ASP A 154 -22.03 9.50 12.72
C ASP A 154 -22.00 8.00 12.42
N ILE A 155 -20.84 7.46 11.99
CA ILE A 155 -20.70 6.06 11.62
C ILE A 155 -19.56 5.43 12.43
N PRO A 156 -19.85 4.44 13.29
CA PRO A 156 -18.82 3.79 14.07
C PRO A 156 -17.85 3.03 13.16
N PRO A 157 -16.57 2.89 13.54
CA PRO A 157 -15.57 2.15 12.77
C PRO A 157 -15.95 0.67 12.55
N THR A 158 -16.81 0.08 13.39
CA THR A 158 -17.41 -1.26 13.19
C THR A 158 -18.40 -1.33 12.03
N GLN A 159 -18.81 -0.19 11.46
CA GLN A 159 -19.71 -0.06 10.32
C GLN A 159 -19.04 0.62 9.12
N GLY A 160 -17.79 1.10 9.27
CA GLY A 160 -17.00 1.71 8.21
C GLY A 160 -16.90 3.23 8.39
N TYR A 161 -17.45 3.98 7.45
CA TYR A 161 -17.40 5.44 7.33
C TYR A 161 -18.61 5.93 6.51
N ARG A 162 -18.70 7.18 6.08
CA ARG A 162 -19.74 7.59 5.12
C ARG A 162 -19.25 7.48 3.68
N LEU A 163 -19.85 6.61 2.87
CA LEU A 163 -19.47 6.46 1.46
C LEU A 163 -20.00 7.62 0.61
N ASN A 164 -21.25 8.02 0.83
CA ASN A 164 -21.95 9.11 0.17
C ASN A 164 -22.97 9.76 1.13
N GLU A 165 -23.68 10.80 0.70
CA GLU A 165 -24.70 11.46 1.53
C GLU A 165 -25.80 10.49 2.01
N ASP A 166 -26.01 9.41 1.25
CA ASP A 166 -27.09 8.44 1.44
C ASP A 166 -26.81 7.34 2.48
N GLY A 167 -25.58 7.23 3.00
CA GLY A 167 -25.32 6.40 4.19
C GLY A 167 -24.00 5.63 4.25
N ALA A 168 -24.03 4.58 5.07
CA ALA A 168 -22.90 3.68 5.35
C ALA A 168 -22.55 2.79 4.14
N GLN A 169 -21.43 2.08 4.26
CA GLN A 169 -20.90 1.18 3.23
C GLN A 169 -21.86 0.03 2.98
N PRO A 170 -21.85 -0.54 1.76
CA PRO A 170 -22.70 -1.66 1.42
C PRO A 170 -22.19 -3.00 2.00
N TYR A 171 -21.55 -3.00 3.17
CA TYR A 171 -20.98 -4.20 3.77
C TYR A 171 -21.00 -4.23 5.30
N TYR A 172 -20.85 -5.43 5.85
CA TYR A 172 -20.66 -5.70 7.27
C TYR A 172 -19.56 -6.75 7.46
N ALA A 173 -18.95 -6.79 8.65
CA ALA A 173 -17.95 -7.78 8.98
C ALA A 173 -18.56 -9.05 9.59
N LYS A 174 -18.09 -10.23 9.18
CA LYS A 174 -18.35 -11.52 9.86
C LYS A 174 -17.17 -12.47 9.71
N LEU A 175 -17.22 -13.62 10.38
CA LEU A 175 -16.23 -14.67 10.14
C LEU A 175 -16.48 -15.33 8.77
N SER A 176 -15.46 -15.33 7.92
CA SER A 176 -15.41 -16.05 6.66
C SER A 176 -14.89 -17.48 6.85
N PRO A 177 -15.64 -18.51 6.42
CA PRO A 177 -15.22 -19.90 6.51
C PRO A 177 -13.84 -20.13 5.90
N GLY A 178 -12.89 -20.59 6.71
CA GLY A 178 -11.52 -20.89 6.28
C GLY A 178 -10.58 -19.68 6.12
N LYS A 179 -11.11 -18.45 6.05
CA LYS A 179 -10.29 -17.22 5.87
C LYS A 179 -10.14 -16.38 7.14
N GLY A 180 -11.04 -16.53 8.11
CA GLY A 180 -10.99 -15.78 9.37
C GLY A 180 -11.98 -14.65 9.38
N ARG A 181 -11.55 -13.40 9.52
CA ARG A 181 -12.44 -12.21 9.45
C ARG A 181 -12.64 -11.82 7.99
N GLY A 182 -13.82 -11.37 7.58
CA GLY A 182 -14.13 -10.98 6.21
C GLY A 182 -15.24 -9.93 6.13
N LEU A 183 -15.35 -9.27 4.98
CA LEU A 183 -16.44 -8.35 4.64
C LEU A 183 -17.46 -9.01 3.74
N PHE A 184 -18.74 -8.72 3.98
CA PHE A 184 -19.86 -9.30 3.24
C PHE A 184 -20.87 -8.23 2.89
N ALA A 185 -21.48 -8.36 1.71
CA ALA A 185 -22.41 -7.38 1.20
C ALA A 185 -23.67 -7.29 2.08
N SER A 186 -24.02 -6.09 2.55
CA SER A 186 -25.21 -5.85 3.39
C SER A 186 -26.52 -5.83 2.59
N ARG A 187 -26.40 -5.66 1.26
CA ARG A 187 -27.46 -5.67 0.26
C ARG A 187 -26.88 -6.17 -1.08
N ASP A 188 -27.73 -6.29 -2.09
CA ASP A 188 -27.25 -6.45 -3.45
C ASP A 188 -26.47 -5.19 -3.88
N ILE A 189 -25.33 -5.40 -4.52
CA ILE A 189 -24.43 -4.36 -5.06
C ILE A 189 -24.37 -4.56 -6.57
N GLN A 190 -24.61 -3.50 -7.34
CA GLN A 190 -24.60 -3.58 -8.80
C GLN A 190 -23.18 -3.52 -9.33
N LYS A 191 -22.93 -4.18 -10.47
CA LYS A 191 -21.67 -3.99 -11.21
C LYS A 191 -21.40 -2.51 -11.47
N GLY A 192 -20.18 -2.07 -11.22
CA GLY A 192 -19.72 -0.68 -11.38
C GLY A 192 -20.13 0.25 -10.24
N GLU A 193 -20.79 -0.26 -9.20
CA GLU A 193 -21.07 0.50 -7.98
C GLU A 193 -19.79 0.61 -7.12
N ILE A 194 -19.58 1.76 -6.47
CA ILE A 194 -18.49 1.94 -5.50
C ILE A 194 -18.77 1.07 -4.28
N VAL A 195 -17.80 0.22 -3.91
CA VAL A 195 -17.85 -0.59 -2.70
C VAL A 195 -17.04 0.05 -1.58
N HIS A 196 -15.87 0.62 -1.90
CA HIS A 196 -14.99 1.27 -0.94
C HIS A 196 -14.25 2.45 -1.59
N ASP A 197 -14.14 3.57 -0.89
CA ASP A 197 -13.34 4.75 -1.19
C ASP A 197 -12.30 4.98 -0.08
N GLY A 198 -11.08 4.48 -0.30
CA GLY A 198 -9.97 4.60 0.63
C GLY A 198 -9.49 6.04 0.82
N ASN A 199 -9.82 6.98 -0.09
CA ASN A 199 -9.50 8.39 0.12
C ASN A 199 -10.24 9.00 1.32
N LYS A 200 -11.34 8.36 1.75
CA LYS A 200 -12.13 8.79 2.92
C LYS A 200 -11.76 8.03 4.18
N SER A 201 -11.29 6.80 4.05
CA SER A 201 -11.20 5.84 5.16
C SER A 201 -9.78 5.55 5.60
N ASP A 202 -8.83 5.59 4.65
CA ASP A 202 -7.50 5.10 4.86
C ASP A 202 -6.60 6.19 5.43
N VAL A 203 -5.68 5.78 6.31
CA VAL A 203 -4.63 6.64 6.82
C VAL A 203 -3.35 6.40 6.02
N VAL A 204 -2.73 7.49 5.59
CA VAL A 204 -1.43 7.46 4.91
C VAL A 204 -0.36 7.90 5.90
N PHE A 205 0.54 7.00 6.26
CA PHE A 205 1.62 7.35 7.18
C PHE A 205 2.62 8.30 6.49
N PRO A 206 3.05 9.39 7.16
CA PRO A 206 4.00 10.34 6.57
C PRO A 206 5.32 9.69 6.12
N ASP A 207 5.80 8.74 6.93
CA ASP A 207 7.00 7.94 6.68
C ASP A 207 6.95 6.60 7.43
N GLY A 208 7.88 5.70 7.09
CA GLY A 208 8.01 4.42 7.76
C GLY A 208 8.32 4.54 9.25
N LEU A 209 8.96 5.61 9.74
CA LEU A 209 9.24 5.79 11.17
C LEU A 209 7.94 6.07 11.97
N SER A 210 7.01 6.80 11.37
CA SER A 210 5.69 7.11 11.93
C SER A 210 4.85 5.85 12.06
N TRP A 211 4.85 4.99 11.02
CA TRP A 211 4.25 3.65 11.12
C TRP A 211 4.88 2.84 12.25
N LYS A 212 6.21 2.78 12.34
CA LYS A 212 6.88 2.03 13.42
C LYS A 212 6.51 2.56 14.82
N ARG A 213 6.41 3.89 15.00
CA ARG A 213 5.95 4.50 16.26
C ARG A 213 4.54 4.06 16.61
N TYR A 214 3.65 4.06 15.62
CA TYR A 214 2.28 3.58 15.75
C TYR A 214 2.22 2.12 16.21
N MET A 215 2.97 1.21 15.57
CA MET A 215 3.02 -0.20 15.97
C MET A 215 3.45 -0.41 17.43
N PHE A 216 4.38 0.40 17.94
CA PHE A 216 4.82 0.34 19.33
C PHE A 216 3.87 1.03 20.32
N ALA A 217 2.93 1.84 19.85
CA ALA A 217 1.89 2.45 20.68
C ALA A 217 0.69 1.52 20.93
N LEU A 218 0.60 0.41 20.18
CA LEU A 218 -0.48 -0.56 20.27
C LEU A 218 -0.15 -1.72 21.23
N PRO A 219 -1.19 -2.35 21.83
CA PRO A 219 -1.08 -3.70 22.36
C PRO A 219 -0.54 -4.67 21.30
N ARG A 220 0.22 -5.68 21.73
CA ARG A 220 0.92 -6.58 20.80
C ARG A 220 -0.01 -7.25 19.77
N THR A 221 -1.19 -7.71 20.19
CA THR A 221 -2.17 -8.38 19.31
C THR A 221 -2.70 -7.42 18.24
N MET A 222 -3.06 -6.19 18.62
CA MET A 222 -3.47 -5.14 17.69
C MET A 222 -2.34 -4.72 16.76
N ALA A 223 -1.10 -4.64 17.26
CA ALA A 223 0.07 -4.39 16.41
C ALA A 223 0.26 -5.51 15.38
N CYS A 224 0.02 -6.77 15.75
CA CYS A 224 0.08 -7.85 14.78
C CYS A 224 -1.04 -7.76 13.74
N ASP A 225 -2.28 -7.45 14.14
CA ASP A 225 -3.38 -7.21 13.21
C ASP A 225 -3.05 -6.04 12.26
N GLN A 226 -2.61 -4.89 12.79
CA GLN A 226 -2.20 -3.75 11.97
C GLN A 226 -1.03 -4.07 11.04
N ALA A 227 -0.14 -5.01 11.40
CA ALA A 227 0.95 -5.42 10.52
C ALA A 227 0.43 -6.24 9.33
N GLU A 228 -0.59 -7.08 9.54
CA GLU A 228 -1.27 -7.84 8.48
C GLU A 228 -2.10 -6.93 7.57
N TRP A 229 -2.67 -5.87 8.15
CA TRP A 229 -3.58 -4.94 7.50
C TRP A 229 -2.91 -3.76 6.81
N THR A 230 -1.64 -3.48 7.13
CA THR A 230 -0.90 -2.42 6.47
C THR A 230 -0.42 -2.87 5.09
N PHE A 231 -0.71 -2.09 4.07
CA PHE A 231 -0.21 -2.27 2.71
C PHE A 231 0.65 -1.08 2.27
N THR A 232 1.24 -1.20 1.09
CA THR A 232 1.97 -0.10 0.44
C THR A 232 1.32 0.27 -0.88
N GLN A 233 1.30 1.57 -1.18
CA GLN A 233 0.67 2.07 -2.39
C GLN A 233 1.38 3.33 -2.89
N LYS A 234 1.42 3.48 -4.22
CA LYS A 234 1.68 4.76 -4.89
C LYS A 234 0.33 5.37 -5.25
N PHE A 235 0.15 6.67 -5.08
CA PHE A 235 -1.11 7.35 -5.45
C PHE A 235 -1.07 8.01 -6.83
N LYS A 236 0.01 7.80 -7.58
CA LYS A 236 0.21 8.25 -8.96
C LYS A 236 1.44 7.58 -9.56
N GLU A 237 1.48 7.49 -10.89
CA GLU A 237 2.65 7.02 -11.64
C GLU A 237 3.90 7.82 -11.27
N GLY A 238 5.00 7.11 -11.00
CA GLY A 238 6.27 7.71 -10.55
C GLY A 238 6.23 8.37 -9.15
N GLY A 239 5.10 8.29 -8.43
CA GLY A 239 4.97 8.79 -7.07
C GLY A 239 5.76 7.97 -6.05
N PRO A 240 6.01 8.53 -4.85
CA PRO A 240 6.66 7.77 -3.78
C PRO A 240 5.73 6.66 -3.29
N MET A 241 6.33 5.53 -2.92
CA MET A 241 5.63 4.47 -2.19
C MET A 241 5.29 4.96 -0.78
N ARG A 242 4.04 4.75 -0.36
CA ARG A 242 3.55 5.11 0.98
C ARG A 242 3.05 3.90 1.72
N VAL A 243 3.06 3.99 3.04
CA VAL A 243 2.48 3.00 3.93
C VAL A 243 1.04 3.42 4.22
N VAL A 244 0.10 2.52 4.04
CA VAL A 244 -1.34 2.78 4.14
C VAL A 244 -1.98 1.71 5.03
N SER A 245 -3.00 2.10 5.79
CA SER A 245 -3.85 1.18 6.55
C SER A 245 -5.25 1.80 6.66
N SER A 246 -6.29 1.00 6.87
CA SER A 246 -7.61 1.52 7.25
C SER A 246 -7.83 1.27 8.73
N LEU A 247 -8.27 2.31 9.45
CA LEU A 247 -8.54 2.23 10.90
C LEU A 247 -10.02 1.92 11.19
N ASN A 248 -10.69 1.21 10.29
CA ASN A 248 -12.10 0.81 10.41
C ASN A 248 -12.30 -0.58 9.76
N ILE A 249 -13.53 -1.11 9.76
CA ILE A 249 -13.81 -2.47 9.25
C ILE A 249 -13.47 -2.70 7.77
N ALA A 250 -13.30 -1.66 6.94
CA ALA A 250 -12.92 -1.80 5.54
C ALA A 250 -11.65 -2.65 5.35
N ILE A 251 -10.77 -2.63 6.35
CA ILE A 251 -9.51 -3.38 6.36
C ILE A 251 -9.67 -4.91 6.40
N LEU A 252 -10.90 -5.40 6.65
CA LEU A 252 -11.22 -6.82 6.75
C LEU A 252 -11.59 -7.43 5.39
N MET A 253 -11.41 -6.72 4.28
CA MET A 253 -11.63 -7.27 2.94
C MET A 253 -10.59 -8.35 2.63
N ASN A 254 -11.04 -9.55 2.27
CA ASN A 254 -10.15 -10.68 2.02
C ASN A 254 -9.70 -10.76 0.56
N GLU A 255 -8.61 -11.50 0.35
CA GLU A 255 -8.16 -11.92 -0.98
C GLU A 255 -9.10 -12.98 -1.58
N GLY A 256 -9.34 -12.91 -2.89
CA GLY A 256 -9.92 -14.01 -3.66
C GLY A 256 -9.04 -15.26 -3.65
N ASN A 257 -9.61 -16.48 -3.66
CA ASN A 257 -8.77 -17.69 -3.77
C ASN A 257 -8.19 -17.84 -5.18
N THR A 258 -8.89 -17.27 -6.16
CA THR A 258 -8.52 -17.18 -7.56
C THR A 258 -8.93 -15.81 -8.09
N VAL A 259 -8.34 -15.39 -9.21
CA VAL A 259 -8.72 -14.16 -9.94
C VAL A 259 -10.22 -14.15 -10.30
N LYS A 260 -10.89 -15.32 -10.41
CA LYS A 260 -12.32 -15.41 -10.70
C LYS A 260 -13.21 -15.16 -9.48
N ASP A 261 -12.68 -15.32 -8.28
CA ASP A 261 -13.41 -15.09 -7.04
C ASP A 261 -13.43 -13.60 -6.67
N VAL A 262 -12.45 -12.84 -7.16
CA VAL A 262 -12.37 -11.38 -7.00
C VAL A 262 -13.63 -10.75 -7.59
N ASN A 263 -14.28 -9.92 -6.78
CA ASN A 263 -15.52 -9.23 -7.15
C ASN A 263 -15.46 -7.72 -6.92
N VAL A 264 -14.35 -7.19 -6.39
CA VAL A 264 -14.04 -5.77 -6.35
C VAL A 264 -12.60 -5.49 -6.77
N GLN A 265 -12.37 -4.36 -7.44
CA GLN A 265 -11.04 -3.92 -7.89
C GLN A 265 -10.90 -2.39 -7.80
N PRO A 266 -9.69 -1.84 -7.62
CA PRO A 266 -9.46 -0.41 -7.67
C PRO A 266 -9.53 0.11 -9.11
N GLU A 267 -10.21 1.24 -9.36
CA GLU A 267 -10.37 1.83 -10.69
C GLU A 267 -10.02 3.32 -10.77
N ASP A 268 -9.60 3.80 -11.93
CA ASP A 268 -9.21 5.20 -12.21
C ASP A 268 -10.39 6.18 -12.35
N GLY A 269 -11.62 5.76 -12.04
CA GLY A 269 -12.85 6.52 -12.24
C GLY A 269 -13.40 6.49 -13.67
N ASN A 270 -12.65 5.94 -14.64
CA ASN A 270 -13.10 5.71 -16.03
C ASN A 270 -13.44 4.23 -16.30
N GLY A 271 -13.61 3.42 -15.26
CA GLY A 271 -13.87 1.99 -15.39
C GLY A 271 -12.63 1.16 -15.71
N LYS A 272 -11.41 1.70 -15.57
CA LYS A 272 -10.17 0.96 -15.83
C LYS A 272 -9.47 0.61 -14.52
N PRO A 273 -8.95 -0.63 -14.37
CA PRO A 273 -8.14 -1.01 -13.22
C PRO A 273 -6.97 -0.05 -13.01
N SER A 274 -6.68 0.30 -11.76
CA SER A 274 -5.61 1.23 -11.41
C SER A 274 -4.99 0.91 -10.06
N GLU A 275 -3.72 0.51 -10.06
CA GLU A 275 -2.90 0.34 -8.85
C GLU A 275 -2.71 1.66 -8.05
N TYR A 276 -3.00 2.81 -8.68
CA TYR A 276 -2.89 4.13 -8.05
C TYR A 276 -4.16 4.60 -7.35
N SER A 277 -5.28 3.91 -7.57
CA SER A 277 -6.56 4.28 -6.99
C SER A 277 -6.78 3.60 -5.65
N ALA A 278 -7.41 4.32 -4.72
CA ALA A 278 -7.93 3.76 -3.48
C ALA A 278 -9.46 3.53 -3.56
N VAL A 279 -10.07 3.73 -4.73
CA VAL A 279 -11.52 3.58 -4.94
C VAL A 279 -11.82 2.27 -5.64
N PHE A 280 -12.55 1.41 -4.95
CA PHE A 280 -12.94 0.08 -5.38
C PHE A 280 -14.36 0.02 -5.89
N TYR A 281 -14.51 -0.65 -7.01
CA TYR A 281 -15.77 -0.85 -7.70
C TYR A 281 -16.11 -2.33 -7.80
N ALA A 282 -17.39 -2.65 -7.78
CA ALA A 282 -17.87 -4.01 -7.99
C ALA A 282 -17.65 -4.44 -9.45
N MET A 283 -16.91 -5.53 -9.66
CA MET A 283 -16.59 -6.04 -11.01
C MET A 283 -17.77 -6.76 -11.68
N ARG A 284 -18.75 -7.17 -10.86
CA ARG A 284 -19.99 -7.84 -11.22
C ARG A 284 -21.04 -7.53 -10.17
N ASP A 285 -22.27 -7.95 -10.40
CA ASP A 285 -23.27 -7.92 -9.34
C ASP A 285 -22.81 -8.83 -8.19
N ILE A 286 -22.91 -8.31 -6.96
CA ILE A 286 -22.58 -9.01 -5.71
C ILE A 286 -23.88 -9.16 -4.94
N LYS A 287 -24.21 -10.39 -4.54
CA LYS A 287 -25.45 -10.65 -3.81
C LYS A 287 -25.32 -10.29 -2.35
N LYS A 288 -26.44 -9.91 -1.72
CA LYS A 288 -26.50 -9.79 -0.27
C LYS A 288 -25.94 -11.05 0.39
N ASP A 289 -25.15 -10.85 1.44
CA ASP A 289 -24.47 -11.86 2.24
C ASP A 289 -23.33 -12.63 1.52
N GLU A 290 -23.01 -12.27 0.28
CA GLU A 290 -21.82 -12.71 -0.45
C GLU A 290 -20.55 -12.01 0.08
N GLU A 291 -19.42 -12.72 0.14
CA GLU A 291 -18.14 -12.15 0.59
C GLU A 291 -17.59 -11.19 -0.45
N ILE A 292 -17.08 -10.06 0.00
CA ILE A 292 -16.39 -9.07 -0.83
C ILE A 292 -14.91 -9.42 -0.85
N LEU A 293 -14.42 -9.68 -2.06
CA LEU A 293 -13.09 -10.24 -2.31
C LEU A 293 -12.34 -9.36 -3.31
N MET A 294 -11.12 -8.97 -2.95
CA MET A 294 -10.21 -8.20 -3.79
C MET A 294 -9.00 -9.04 -4.22
N ASP A 295 -8.22 -8.53 -5.17
CA ASP A 295 -6.89 -9.06 -5.48
C ASP A 295 -5.83 -8.30 -4.68
N TYR A 296 -5.16 -8.97 -3.73
CA TYR A 296 -4.08 -8.33 -2.97
C TYR A 296 -2.85 -8.04 -3.84
N ALA A 297 -2.72 -8.68 -5.01
CA ALA A 297 -1.64 -8.40 -5.94
C ALA A 297 -1.79 -7.05 -6.66
N ASP A 298 -2.96 -6.40 -6.58
CA ASP A 298 -3.15 -5.02 -7.08
C ASP A 298 -2.29 -4.01 -6.32
N TYR A 299 -1.78 -4.38 -5.15
CA TYR A 299 -0.88 -3.55 -4.35
C TYR A 299 0.57 -4.05 -4.41
N ASP A 300 1.43 -3.21 -4.99
CA ASP A 300 2.87 -3.41 -4.95
C ASP A 300 3.37 -3.39 -3.49
N THR A 301 3.84 -4.54 -3.02
CA THR A 301 4.34 -4.73 -1.65
C THR A 301 5.82 -4.41 -1.59
N ASP A 302 6.16 -3.12 -1.56
CA ASP A 302 7.53 -2.62 -1.37
C ASP A 302 7.66 -1.77 -0.10
N TYR A 303 7.62 -2.47 1.05
CA TYR A 303 7.84 -1.86 2.35
C TYR A 303 9.21 -1.16 2.47
N ALA A 304 10.22 -1.58 1.69
CA ALA A 304 11.53 -0.95 1.73
C ALA A 304 11.50 0.44 1.07
N ALA A 305 10.87 0.57 -0.10
CA ALA A 305 10.62 1.84 -0.75
C ALA A 305 9.71 2.76 0.08
N ALA A 306 8.81 2.19 0.87
CA ALA A 306 7.94 2.93 1.79
C ALA A 306 8.65 3.35 3.12
N GLY A 307 9.94 3.07 3.27
CA GLY A 307 10.73 3.44 4.46
C GLY A 307 10.64 2.48 5.65
N ILE A 308 10.07 1.29 5.46
CA ILE A 308 10.03 0.17 6.42
C ILE A 308 10.98 -0.96 5.99
N GLY A 309 12.05 -0.63 5.26
CA GLY A 309 13.13 -1.56 4.95
C GLY A 309 14.05 -1.81 6.15
N HIS A 310 14.81 -2.90 6.10
CA HIS A 310 15.88 -3.10 7.07
C HIS A 310 16.96 -2.02 6.82
N GLN A 311 17.21 -1.14 7.78
CA GLN A 311 18.10 0.01 7.53
C GLN A 311 19.53 -0.43 7.17
N VAL A 312 19.98 -1.59 7.64
CA VAL A 312 21.30 -2.13 7.25
C VAL A 312 21.37 -2.41 5.74
N GLU A 313 20.27 -2.81 5.11
CA GLU A 313 20.22 -3.01 3.66
C GLU A 313 20.15 -1.68 2.92
N GLN A 314 19.39 -0.71 3.44
CA GLN A 314 19.34 0.64 2.86
C GLN A 314 20.69 1.34 2.93
N THR A 315 21.39 1.30 4.06
CA THR A 315 22.74 1.90 4.18
C THR A 315 23.74 1.19 3.26
N LYS A 316 23.66 -0.14 3.14
CA LYS A 316 24.49 -0.89 2.18
C LYS A 316 24.17 -0.50 0.74
N MET A 317 22.89 -0.40 0.37
CA MET A 317 22.48 0.02 -0.98
C MET A 317 22.90 1.44 -1.31
N GLU A 318 22.75 2.39 -0.38
CA GLU A 318 23.21 3.77 -0.59
C GLU A 318 24.74 3.82 -0.70
N ALA A 319 25.48 3.09 0.14
CA ALA A 319 26.93 2.98 0.01
C ALA A 319 27.34 2.39 -1.35
N VAL A 320 26.62 1.37 -1.85
CA VAL A 320 26.84 0.79 -3.19
C VAL A 320 26.52 1.79 -4.30
N LYS A 321 25.41 2.53 -4.21
CA LYS A 321 25.07 3.59 -5.17
C LYS A 321 26.13 4.69 -5.20
N THR A 322 26.58 5.16 -4.03
CA THR A 322 27.67 6.14 -3.91
C THR A 322 28.95 5.61 -4.55
N TYR A 323 29.31 4.35 -4.27
CA TYR A 323 30.47 3.72 -4.88
C TYR A 323 30.37 3.64 -6.41
N ILE A 324 29.23 3.20 -6.95
CA ILE A 324 28.98 3.14 -8.41
C ILE A 324 29.08 4.54 -9.03
N ASN A 325 28.50 5.56 -8.40
CA ASN A 325 28.56 6.94 -8.90
C ASN A 325 29.99 7.48 -8.90
N HIS A 326 30.77 7.22 -7.85
CA HIS A 326 32.19 7.59 -7.82
C HIS A 326 33.01 6.84 -8.86
N ALA A 327 32.78 5.54 -9.05
CA ALA A 327 33.45 4.75 -10.08
C ALA A 327 33.11 5.28 -11.49
N ALA A 328 31.84 5.55 -11.77
CA ALA A 328 31.40 6.12 -13.05
C ALA A 328 32.02 7.50 -13.31
N MET A 329 32.14 8.34 -12.28
CA MET A 329 32.84 9.62 -12.37
C MET A 329 34.34 9.43 -12.67
N GLY A 330 35.00 8.50 -11.99
CA GLY A 330 36.41 8.15 -12.23
C GLY A 330 36.65 7.68 -13.66
N TRP A 331 35.78 6.82 -14.19
CA TRP A 331 35.85 6.38 -15.59
C TRP A 331 35.68 7.55 -16.57
N ARG A 332 34.74 8.47 -16.33
CA ARG A 332 34.58 9.68 -17.19
C ARG A 332 35.84 10.55 -17.21
N ILE A 333 36.53 10.69 -16.08
CA ILE A 333 37.79 11.43 -15.99
C ILE A 333 38.87 10.71 -16.78
N LEU A 334 39.02 9.40 -16.59
CA LEU A 334 40.00 8.58 -17.29
C LEU A 334 39.79 8.63 -18.82
N PHE A 335 38.55 8.46 -19.29
CA PHE A 335 38.23 8.55 -20.72
C PHE A 335 38.53 9.92 -21.32
N ARG A 336 38.28 11.02 -20.58
CA ARG A 336 38.65 12.37 -21.02
C ARG A 336 40.17 12.53 -21.14
N GLN A 337 40.92 12.05 -20.15
CA GLN A 337 42.39 12.12 -20.18
C GLN A 337 42.96 11.31 -21.34
N VAL A 338 42.52 10.06 -21.50
CA VAL A 338 42.96 9.19 -22.61
C VAL A 338 42.57 9.76 -23.97
N GLY A 339 41.36 10.29 -24.12
CA GLY A 339 40.93 10.96 -25.36
C GLY A 339 41.82 12.16 -25.73
N SER A 340 42.16 12.98 -24.74
CA SER A 340 43.07 14.12 -24.93
C SER A 340 44.48 13.67 -25.33
N THR A 341 45.03 12.62 -24.70
CA THR A 341 46.37 12.10 -25.05
C THR A 341 46.40 11.47 -26.45
N LEU A 342 45.30 10.85 -26.89
CA LEU A 342 45.22 10.21 -28.20
C LEU A 342 44.85 11.17 -29.34
N GLY A 343 44.73 12.48 -29.08
CA GLY A 343 44.32 13.46 -30.09
C GLY A 343 42.91 13.20 -30.65
N LEU A 344 42.09 12.44 -29.92
CA LEU A 344 40.68 12.25 -30.24
C LEU A 344 39.96 13.52 -29.76
N GLY A 345 39.98 14.54 -30.62
CA GLY A 345 39.20 15.76 -30.44
C GLY A 345 37.73 15.43 -30.17
N SER A 346 37.14 16.24 -29.30
CA SER A 346 35.76 16.15 -28.80
C SER A 346 34.70 15.96 -29.88
#